data_AF-A0AA48K801-F1
#
_entry.id   AF-A0AA48K801-F1
#
_cell.length_a   1.000
_cell.length_b   1.000
_cell.length_c   1.000
_cell.angle_alpha   90.00
_cell.angle_beta   90.00
_cell.angle_gamma   90.00
#
_symmetry.space_group_name_H-M   'P 1'
#
loop_
_entity.id
_entity.type
_entity.pdbx_description
1 polymer ?
#
loop_
_entity_poly.entity_id
_entity_poly.type
_entity_poly.pdbx_seq_one_letter_code
_entity_poly.pdbx_strand_id
1 'polypeptide(L)'
;MTRTTLSNSFLAAAAAAALMIAPACGRNAGEKEVKDLSQKAAELETLNQKAGTASAEEQKKLAQAGVTNVAPNPDTLELTPEQKTALEARIKVEKNSSYQALLQEVLDKDKEIKGLNEKIGHLRAVLPRPEIAKADDTHYDMAMRYLRKRGVPEAKAKELVAKVLTMDQLAPGFHVYHFYSNGVYGSWVAQGKADLSPTQLQADRKARIEGERDQAEARSKELQAHIVDLTAQSEKLTADIESMRTEKERMTKDLQVLTAASQTQQALLNSVHYLVGRRKVLEDEGIIVVPVFSKDRAGSNWNDQAFTKTADLRSQDSITITAADAGLEKINKINVVPGSLVKDKHYTLAFNPDHTQATVKLLAKDRFRNEKVVFAVTD
;
A
#
# COMPACT_ATOMS: atom_id res chain seq x y z
N MET A 1 -60.00 -74.70 -0.42
CA MET A 1 -59.18 -75.04 -1.61
C MET A 1 -57.73 -75.07 -1.16
N THR A 2 -57.28 -76.23 -0.66
CA THR A 2 -56.40 -77.21 -1.35
C THR A 2 -54.95 -76.71 -1.45
N ARG A 3 -54.07 -77.18 -0.55
CA ARG A 3 -53.11 -78.32 -0.72
C ARG A 3 -51.84 -77.86 -1.48
N THR A 4 -50.61 -78.32 -1.29
CA THR A 4 -49.89 -79.18 -0.33
C THR A 4 -48.40 -79.05 -0.72
N THR A 5 -47.53 -79.26 0.25
CA THR A 5 -46.06 -79.43 0.23
C THR A 5 -45.47 -80.38 -0.84
N LEU A 6 -44.16 -80.23 -1.14
CA LEU A 6 -43.07 -81.24 -1.34
C LEU A 6 -41.83 -80.49 -1.92
N SER A 7 -40.75 -80.20 -1.18
CA SER A 7 -39.56 -81.00 -0.82
C SER A 7 -38.70 -81.57 -1.97
N ASN A 8 -37.40 -81.19 -1.93
CA ASN A 8 -36.16 -81.97 -2.15
C ASN A 8 -35.16 -81.49 -3.23
N SER A 9 -34.08 -80.89 -2.72
CA SER A 9 -32.68 -81.39 -2.73
C SER A 9 -31.77 -81.24 -3.97
N PHE A 10 -30.54 -80.81 -3.63
CA PHE A 10 -29.24 -80.92 -4.31
C PHE A 10 -28.99 -80.15 -5.62
N LEU A 11 -28.14 -79.11 -5.58
CA LEU A 11 -26.71 -79.25 -5.87
C LEU A 11 -25.97 -77.92 -5.59
N ALA A 12 -24.87 -78.01 -4.85
CA ALA A 12 -23.89 -76.95 -4.72
C ALA A 12 -23.08 -76.84 -6.03
N ALA A 13 -22.84 -75.61 -6.50
CA ALA A 13 -21.75 -75.30 -7.42
C ALA A 13 -21.09 -74.01 -6.97
N ALA A 14 -19.99 -74.15 -6.25
CA ALA A 14 -19.05 -73.09 -5.96
C ALA A 14 -18.39 -72.65 -7.27
N ALA A 15 -18.71 -71.45 -7.76
CA ALA A 15 -17.94 -70.81 -8.80
C ALA A 15 -16.71 -70.15 -8.16
N ALA A 16 -15.60 -70.90 -8.15
CA ALA A 16 -14.29 -70.36 -7.86
C ALA A 16 -13.95 -69.28 -8.90
N ALA A 17 -14.02 -68.01 -8.49
CA ALA A 17 -13.41 -66.92 -9.22
C ALA A 17 -11.89 -67.13 -9.15
N ALA A 18 -11.32 -67.67 -10.22
CA ALA A 18 -9.89 -67.69 -10.44
C ALA A 18 -9.40 -66.23 -10.54
N LEU A 19 -8.95 -65.68 -9.41
CA LEU A 19 -8.11 -64.49 -9.39
C LEU A 19 -6.82 -64.86 -10.13
N MET A 20 -6.72 -64.47 -11.40
CA MET A 20 -5.48 -64.48 -12.14
C MET A 20 -4.55 -63.45 -11.48
N ILE A 21 -3.79 -63.89 -10.47
CA ILE A 21 -2.63 -63.17 -9.95
C ILE A 21 -1.61 -63.19 -11.10
N ALA A 22 -1.58 -62.11 -11.89
CA ALA A 22 -0.47 -61.85 -12.78
C ALA A 22 0.82 -61.77 -11.94
N PRO A 23 1.91 -62.42 -12.36
CA PRO A 23 3.09 -62.56 -11.52
C PRO A 23 3.75 -61.18 -11.30
N ALA A 24 3.99 -60.85 -10.03
CA ALA A 24 4.81 -59.72 -9.59
C ALA A 24 6.26 -59.75 -10.14
N CYS A 25 6.65 -60.82 -10.85
CA CYS A 25 7.95 -60.98 -11.49
C CYS A 25 8.22 -60.01 -12.65
N GLY A 26 7.18 -59.45 -13.31
CA GLY A 26 7.38 -58.54 -14.45
C GLY A 26 7.75 -57.11 -14.05
N ARG A 27 7.28 -56.64 -12.90
CA ARG A 27 7.42 -55.23 -12.48
C ARG A 27 8.86 -54.88 -12.09
N ASN A 28 9.52 -55.75 -11.34
CA ASN A 28 10.92 -55.57 -10.95
C ASN A 28 11.87 -55.59 -12.16
N ALA A 29 11.54 -56.38 -13.20
CA ALA A 29 12.30 -56.41 -14.45
C ALA A 29 12.15 -55.09 -15.23
N GLY A 30 10.92 -54.56 -15.35
CA GLY A 30 10.66 -53.26 -15.98
C GLY A 30 11.34 -52.08 -15.28
N GLU A 31 11.33 -52.05 -13.95
CA GLU A 31 12.00 -50.99 -13.17
C GLU A 31 13.53 -51.02 -13.38
N LYS A 32 14.13 -52.22 -13.41
CA LYS A 32 15.56 -52.38 -13.67
C LYS A 32 15.94 -51.94 -15.08
N GLU A 33 15.15 -52.30 -16.08
CA GLU A 33 15.38 -51.94 -17.48
C GLU A 33 15.26 -50.42 -17.71
N VAL A 34 14.19 -49.79 -17.20
CA VAL A 34 13.99 -48.34 -17.30
C VAL A 34 15.12 -47.57 -16.58
N LYS A 35 15.58 -48.08 -15.43
CA LYS A 35 16.71 -47.48 -14.71
C LYS A 35 18.02 -47.60 -15.49
N ASP A 36 18.32 -48.76 -16.07
CA ASP A 36 19.52 -48.99 -16.90
C ASP A 36 19.54 -48.07 -18.12
N LEU A 37 18.41 -47.96 -18.83
CA LEU A 37 18.28 -47.05 -19.97
C LEU A 37 18.42 -45.57 -19.56
N SER A 38 17.89 -45.19 -18.40
CA SER A 38 18.06 -43.83 -17.87
C SER A 38 19.52 -43.53 -17.52
N GLN A 39 20.24 -44.50 -16.94
CA GLN A 39 21.67 -44.37 -16.66
C GLN A 39 22.50 -44.24 -17.94
N LYS A 40 22.19 -45.04 -18.97
CA LYS A 40 22.83 -44.94 -20.29
C LYS A 40 22.57 -43.59 -20.96
N ALA A 41 21.37 -43.03 -20.82
CA ALA A 41 21.06 -41.70 -21.33
C ALA A 41 21.82 -40.58 -20.59
N ALA A 42 22.01 -40.72 -19.27
CA ALA A 42 22.84 -39.83 -18.49
C ALA A 42 24.34 -39.93 -18.85
N GLU A 43 24.83 -41.14 -19.08
CA GLU A 43 26.19 -41.39 -19.54
C GLU A 43 26.42 -40.80 -20.95
N LEU A 44 25.46 -40.99 -21.86
CA LEU A 44 25.51 -40.41 -23.20
C LEU A 44 25.63 -38.88 -23.14
N GLU A 45 24.85 -38.22 -22.28
CA GLU A 45 24.94 -36.77 -22.07
C GLU A 45 26.33 -36.36 -21.55
N THR A 46 26.85 -37.08 -20.56
CA THR A 46 28.19 -36.83 -20.01
C THR A 46 29.28 -36.96 -21.07
N LEU A 47 29.18 -37.96 -21.94
CA LEU A 47 30.12 -38.15 -23.04
C LEU A 47 30.01 -37.05 -24.10
N ASN A 48 28.80 -36.62 -24.46
CA ASN A 48 28.61 -35.49 -25.39
C ASN A 48 29.24 -34.20 -24.81
N GLN A 49 29.07 -33.93 -23.51
CA GLN A 49 29.67 -32.76 -22.86
C GLN A 49 31.21 -32.80 -22.87
N LYS A 50 31.79 -33.98 -22.60
CA LYS A 50 33.24 -34.19 -22.68
C LYS A 50 33.76 -33.99 -24.10
N ALA A 51 33.08 -34.53 -25.11
CA ALA A 51 33.46 -34.36 -26.51
C ALA A 51 33.39 -32.88 -26.94
N GLY A 52 32.33 -32.17 -26.54
CA GLY A 52 32.20 -30.72 -26.78
C GLY A 52 33.31 -29.90 -26.12
N THR A 53 33.66 -30.23 -24.87
CA THR A 53 34.75 -29.56 -24.14
C THR A 53 36.11 -29.81 -24.79
N ALA A 54 36.40 -31.07 -25.13
CA ALA A 54 37.64 -31.44 -25.81
C ALA A 54 37.75 -30.76 -27.18
N SER A 55 36.66 -30.66 -27.94
CA SER A 55 36.64 -29.95 -29.23
C SER A 55 36.86 -28.44 -29.07
N ALA A 56 36.27 -27.82 -28.04
CA ALA A 56 36.51 -26.40 -27.76
C ALA A 56 37.98 -26.13 -27.36
N GLU A 57 38.58 -27.03 -26.56
CA GLU A 57 40.01 -26.98 -26.24
C GLU A 57 40.88 -27.17 -27.49
N GLU A 58 40.54 -28.12 -28.35
CA GLU A 58 41.23 -28.37 -29.62
C GLU A 58 41.23 -27.11 -30.51
N GLN A 59 40.07 -26.49 -30.70
CA GLN A 59 39.94 -25.25 -31.48
C GLN A 59 40.74 -24.10 -30.87
N LYS A 60 40.74 -23.97 -29.53
CA LYS A 60 41.53 -22.97 -28.82
C LYS A 60 43.03 -23.16 -29.08
N LYS A 61 43.52 -24.40 -29.04
CA LYS A 61 44.93 -24.72 -29.29
C LYS A 61 45.33 -24.52 -30.75
N LEU A 62 44.47 -24.89 -31.69
CA LEU A 62 44.64 -24.57 -33.12
C LEU A 62 44.80 -23.06 -33.33
N ALA A 63 43.92 -22.25 -32.72
CA ALA A 63 44.01 -20.79 -32.78
C ALA A 63 45.31 -20.25 -32.17
N GLN A 64 45.74 -20.80 -31.02
CA GLN A 64 47.01 -20.43 -30.37
C GLN A 64 48.25 -20.78 -31.21
N ALA A 65 48.18 -21.87 -31.97
CA ALA A 65 49.21 -22.28 -32.93
C ALA A 65 49.11 -21.55 -34.29
N GLY A 66 48.22 -20.56 -34.42
CA GLY A 66 48.03 -19.79 -35.65
C GLY A 66 47.45 -20.61 -36.80
N VAL A 67 46.65 -21.63 -36.49
CA VAL A 67 45.95 -22.49 -37.46
C VAL A 67 44.47 -22.12 -37.46
N THR A 68 44.02 -21.43 -38.50
CA THR A 68 42.63 -20.97 -38.64
C THR A 68 41.87 -21.66 -39.77
N ASN A 69 42.57 -22.44 -40.60
CA ASN A 69 42.02 -23.15 -41.76
C ASN A 69 41.62 -24.60 -41.46
N VAL A 70 41.77 -25.04 -40.22
CA VAL A 70 41.37 -26.38 -39.76
C VAL A 70 40.15 -26.20 -38.87
N ALA A 71 39.04 -26.83 -39.28
CA ALA A 71 37.78 -26.81 -38.55
C ALA A 71 37.28 -28.25 -38.41
N PRO A 72 36.93 -28.69 -37.18
CA PRO A 72 36.35 -30.01 -36.96
C PRO A 72 35.01 -30.18 -37.68
N ASN A 73 34.65 -31.44 -37.96
CA ASN A 73 33.35 -31.77 -38.52
C ASN A 73 32.23 -31.35 -37.55
N PRO A 74 31.16 -30.68 -38.02
CA PRO A 74 30.10 -30.18 -37.13
C PRO A 74 29.28 -31.27 -36.43
N ASP A 75 29.22 -32.47 -37.00
CA ASP A 75 28.41 -33.59 -36.47
C ASP A 75 29.22 -34.51 -35.54
N THR A 76 30.50 -34.73 -35.86
CA THR A 76 31.38 -35.62 -35.06
C THR A 76 32.38 -34.86 -34.19
N LEU A 77 32.60 -33.56 -34.43
CA LEU A 77 33.63 -32.76 -33.76
C LEU A 77 35.06 -33.27 -33.96
N GLU A 78 35.27 -34.21 -34.89
CA GLU A 78 36.58 -34.76 -35.25
C GLU A 78 37.22 -33.99 -36.42
N LEU A 79 38.54 -33.99 -36.48
CA LEU A 79 39.28 -33.55 -37.65
C LEU A 79 39.10 -34.57 -38.79
N THR A 80 39.05 -34.06 -40.02
CA THR A 80 39.06 -34.92 -41.22
C THR A 80 40.42 -35.61 -41.37
N PRO A 81 40.49 -36.80 -41.99
CA PRO A 81 41.77 -37.47 -42.26
C PRO A 81 42.79 -36.57 -42.96
N GLU A 82 42.34 -35.75 -43.90
CA GLU A 82 43.17 -34.80 -44.64
C GLU A 82 43.73 -33.70 -43.74
N GLN A 83 42.91 -33.17 -42.82
CA GLN A 83 43.36 -32.19 -41.82
C GLN A 83 44.38 -32.80 -40.85
N LYS A 84 44.19 -34.05 -40.41
CA LYS A 84 45.15 -34.75 -39.53
C LYS A 84 46.50 -34.91 -40.22
N THR A 85 46.53 -35.39 -41.47
CA THR A 85 47.78 -35.52 -42.23
C THR A 85 48.45 -34.16 -42.47
N ALA A 86 47.68 -33.11 -42.73
CA ALA A 86 48.23 -31.76 -42.89
C ALA A 86 48.85 -31.23 -41.58
N LEU A 87 48.22 -31.48 -40.43
CA LEU A 87 48.74 -31.12 -39.11
C LEU A 87 50.01 -31.92 -38.77
N GLU A 88 50.02 -33.23 -39.02
CA GLU A 88 51.20 -34.07 -38.82
C GLU A 88 52.39 -33.62 -39.69
N ALA A 89 52.15 -33.23 -40.93
CA ALA A 89 53.17 -32.66 -41.81
C ALA A 89 53.68 -31.31 -41.26
N ARG A 90 52.78 -30.45 -40.78
CA ARG A 90 53.14 -29.16 -40.18
C ARG A 90 53.98 -29.32 -38.91
N ILE A 91 53.64 -30.28 -38.05
CA ILE A 91 54.41 -30.62 -36.83
C ILE A 91 55.86 -30.97 -37.17
N LYS A 92 56.12 -31.68 -38.27
CA LYS A 92 57.48 -32.09 -38.68
C LYS A 92 58.34 -30.94 -39.20
N VAL A 93 57.71 -29.88 -39.72
CA VAL A 93 58.40 -28.72 -40.31
C VAL A 93 58.44 -27.53 -39.34
N GLU A 94 57.60 -27.54 -38.30
CA GLU A 94 57.54 -26.50 -37.28
C GLU A 94 58.85 -26.43 -36.49
N LYS A 95 59.42 -25.22 -36.40
CA LYS A 95 60.68 -24.96 -35.70
C LYS A 95 60.47 -24.50 -34.27
N ASN A 96 59.29 -23.94 -33.97
CA ASN A 96 58.94 -23.53 -32.62
C ASN A 96 58.43 -24.73 -31.82
N SER A 97 59.24 -25.21 -30.86
CA SER A 97 58.90 -26.35 -30.01
C SER A 97 57.60 -26.14 -29.22
N SER A 98 57.24 -24.90 -28.88
CA SER A 98 55.98 -24.59 -28.21
C SER A 98 54.77 -24.80 -29.13
N TYR A 99 54.86 -24.39 -30.40
CA TYR A 99 53.80 -24.62 -31.37
C TYR A 99 53.71 -26.08 -31.79
N GLN A 100 54.86 -26.75 -31.91
CA GLN A 100 54.90 -28.18 -32.14
C GLN A 100 54.16 -28.95 -31.04
N ALA A 101 54.39 -28.60 -29.77
CA ALA A 101 53.67 -29.19 -28.63
C ALA A 101 52.16 -28.91 -28.69
N LEU A 102 51.74 -27.68 -28.97
CA LEU A 102 50.31 -27.34 -29.12
C LEU A 102 49.62 -28.13 -30.24
N LEU A 103 50.28 -28.29 -31.38
CA LEU A 103 49.75 -29.07 -32.51
C LEU A 103 49.71 -30.58 -32.21
N GLN A 104 50.67 -31.10 -31.44
CA GLN A 104 50.62 -32.49 -30.97
C GLN A 104 49.46 -32.70 -30.00
N GLU A 105 49.25 -31.77 -29.07
CA GLU A 105 48.11 -31.79 -28.15
C GLU A 105 46.76 -31.72 -28.87
N VAL A 106 46.69 -31.04 -30.02
CA VAL A 106 45.50 -31.04 -30.90
C VAL A 106 45.22 -32.44 -31.45
N LEU A 107 46.24 -33.15 -31.96
CA LEU A 107 46.06 -34.52 -32.46
C LEU A 107 45.69 -35.51 -31.35
N ASP A 108 46.26 -35.32 -30.15
CA ASP A 108 45.92 -36.15 -28.99
C ASP A 108 44.46 -35.90 -28.55
N LYS A 109 43.98 -34.65 -28.61
CA LYS A 109 42.58 -34.29 -28.34
C LYS A 109 41.62 -34.83 -29.40
N ASP A 110 41.98 -34.77 -30.68
CA ASP A 110 41.18 -35.38 -31.75
C ASP A 110 41.03 -36.91 -31.54
N LYS A 111 42.10 -37.59 -31.10
CA LYS A 111 42.05 -39.01 -30.73
C LYS A 111 41.14 -39.28 -29.53
N GLU A 112 41.16 -38.38 -28.53
CA GLU A 112 40.23 -38.42 -27.39
C GLU A 112 38.77 -38.28 -27.87
N ILE A 113 38.49 -37.29 -28.72
CA ILE A 113 37.15 -37.04 -29.30
C ILE A 113 36.66 -38.25 -30.07
N LYS A 114 37.51 -38.85 -30.91
CA LYS A 114 37.17 -40.09 -31.63
C LYS A 114 36.77 -41.22 -30.67
N GLY A 115 37.56 -41.44 -29.61
CA GLY A 115 37.25 -42.45 -28.60
C GLY A 115 35.94 -42.17 -27.83
N LEU A 116 35.62 -40.90 -27.62
CA LEU A 116 34.32 -40.49 -27.06
C LEU A 116 33.17 -40.74 -28.04
N ASN A 117 33.36 -40.45 -29.33
CA ASN A 117 32.35 -40.66 -30.37
C ASN A 117 32.02 -42.14 -30.60
N GLU A 118 33.02 -43.03 -30.53
CA GLU A 118 32.79 -44.47 -30.59
C GLU A 118 31.85 -44.92 -29.45
N LYS A 119 32.09 -44.45 -28.22
CA LYS A 119 31.22 -44.73 -27.06
C LYS A 119 29.83 -44.10 -27.21
N ILE A 120 29.76 -42.86 -27.68
CA ILE A 120 28.50 -42.16 -27.98
C ILE A 120 27.69 -42.95 -29.01
N GLY A 121 28.33 -43.44 -30.08
CA GLY A 121 27.72 -44.27 -31.11
C GLY A 121 27.15 -45.57 -30.54
N HIS A 122 27.91 -46.26 -29.68
CA HIS A 122 27.42 -47.46 -28.99
C HIS A 122 26.20 -47.19 -28.11
N LEU A 123 26.21 -46.11 -27.31
CA LEU A 123 25.06 -45.76 -26.47
C LEU A 123 23.84 -45.35 -27.29
N ARG A 124 24.02 -44.56 -28.36
CA ARG A 124 22.94 -44.16 -29.27
C ARG A 124 22.30 -45.36 -29.97
N ALA A 125 23.05 -46.42 -30.24
CA ALA A 125 22.51 -47.65 -30.84
C ALA A 125 21.61 -48.45 -29.89
N VAL A 126 21.84 -48.33 -28.57
CA VAL A 126 21.08 -49.06 -27.53
C VAL A 126 19.89 -48.23 -27.01
N LEU A 127 20.00 -46.91 -27.05
CA LEU A 127 18.94 -46.00 -26.58
C LEU A 127 17.83 -45.83 -27.63
N PRO A 128 16.58 -45.61 -27.20
CA PRO A 128 15.50 -45.26 -28.11
C PRO A 128 15.78 -43.89 -28.75
N ARG A 129 15.25 -43.68 -29.95
CA ARG A 129 15.33 -42.38 -30.63
C ARG A 129 14.64 -41.30 -29.76
N PRO A 130 15.32 -40.20 -29.43
CA PRO A 130 14.72 -39.15 -28.60
C PRO A 130 13.64 -38.38 -29.37
N GLU A 131 12.64 -37.89 -28.63
CA GLU A 131 11.72 -36.85 -29.11
C GLU A 131 12.39 -35.48 -28.89
N ILE A 132 12.30 -34.58 -29.88
CA ILE A 132 12.90 -33.25 -29.80
C ILE A 132 11.84 -32.27 -29.29
N ALA A 133 12.12 -31.60 -28.18
CA ALA A 133 11.24 -30.59 -27.60
C ALA A 133 11.11 -29.38 -28.54
N LYS A 134 9.88 -28.94 -28.77
CA LYS A 134 9.56 -27.72 -29.52
C LYS A 134 9.29 -26.55 -28.58
N ALA A 135 9.09 -25.37 -29.16
CA ALA A 135 8.46 -24.26 -28.44
C ALA A 135 7.10 -24.74 -27.89
N ASP A 136 6.85 -24.45 -26.62
CA ASP A 136 5.64 -24.80 -25.85
C ASP A 136 5.45 -26.28 -25.48
N ASP A 137 6.37 -27.18 -25.83
CA ASP A 137 6.31 -28.56 -25.34
C ASP A 137 6.65 -28.61 -23.83
N THR A 138 5.78 -29.26 -23.06
CA THR A 138 6.08 -29.62 -21.66
C THR A 138 6.55 -31.07 -21.58
N HIS A 139 7.40 -31.36 -20.59
CA HIS A 139 7.85 -32.74 -20.38
C HIS A 139 6.65 -33.68 -20.09
N TYR A 140 5.64 -33.18 -19.37
CA TYR A 140 4.41 -33.92 -19.11
C TYR A 140 3.65 -34.26 -20.40
N ASP A 141 3.43 -33.30 -21.30
CA ASP A 141 2.67 -33.51 -22.53
C ASP A 141 3.37 -34.47 -23.49
N MET A 142 4.70 -34.36 -23.58
CA MET A 142 5.53 -35.30 -24.34
C MET A 142 5.40 -36.73 -23.78
N ALA A 143 5.50 -36.88 -22.45
CA ALA A 143 5.32 -38.16 -21.78
C ALA A 143 3.94 -38.78 -22.03
N MET A 144 2.88 -37.97 -21.91
CA MET A 144 1.50 -38.40 -22.15
C MET A 144 1.27 -38.79 -23.61
N ARG A 145 1.81 -38.03 -24.59
CA ARG A 145 1.77 -38.41 -26.01
C ARG A 145 2.47 -39.73 -26.25
N TYR A 146 3.66 -39.92 -25.68
CA TYR A 146 4.43 -41.15 -25.85
C TYR A 146 3.66 -42.38 -25.33
N LEU A 147 3.13 -42.30 -24.11
CA LEU A 147 2.38 -43.41 -23.49
C LEU A 147 1.08 -43.71 -24.22
N ARG A 148 0.34 -42.69 -24.67
CA ARG A 148 -0.89 -42.88 -25.48
C ARG A 148 -0.60 -43.57 -26.81
N LYS A 149 0.49 -43.19 -27.50
CA LYS A 149 0.93 -43.87 -28.74
C LYS A 149 1.27 -45.34 -28.52
N ARG A 150 1.67 -45.73 -27.30
CA ARG A 150 1.94 -47.11 -26.89
C ARG A 150 0.68 -47.86 -26.40
N GLY A 151 -0.50 -47.26 -26.51
CA GLY A 151 -1.77 -47.87 -26.11
C GLY A 151 -2.07 -47.83 -24.62
N VAL A 152 -1.34 -47.04 -23.82
CA VAL A 152 -1.59 -46.90 -22.38
C VAL A 152 -2.84 -46.03 -22.16
N PRO A 153 -3.85 -46.50 -21.41
CA PRO A 153 -5.03 -45.70 -21.09
C PRO A 153 -4.67 -44.41 -20.36
N GLU A 154 -5.38 -43.31 -20.63
CA GLU A 154 -5.04 -41.99 -20.10
C GLU A 154 -4.89 -41.97 -18.58
N ALA A 155 -5.84 -42.55 -17.84
CA ALA A 155 -5.78 -42.59 -16.38
C ALA A 155 -4.50 -43.28 -15.88
N LYS A 156 -4.09 -44.37 -16.55
CA LYS A 156 -2.85 -45.08 -16.22
C LYS A 156 -1.62 -44.30 -16.62
N ALA A 157 -1.64 -43.63 -17.77
CA ALA A 157 -0.54 -42.77 -18.21
C ALA A 157 -0.28 -41.63 -17.21
N LYS A 158 -1.34 -40.96 -16.72
CA LYS A 158 -1.21 -39.92 -15.68
C LYS A 158 -0.53 -40.45 -14.41
N GLU A 159 -0.95 -41.64 -13.94
CA GLU A 159 -0.35 -42.29 -12.77
C GLU A 159 1.13 -42.63 -12.98
N LEU A 160 1.52 -43.04 -14.19
CA LEU A 160 2.89 -43.38 -14.53
C LEU A 160 3.78 -42.13 -14.63
N VAL A 161 3.31 -41.07 -15.28
CA VAL A 161 4.07 -39.82 -15.42
C VAL A 161 4.27 -39.14 -14.07
N ALA A 162 3.27 -39.19 -13.18
CA ALA A 162 3.37 -38.61 -11.84
C ALA A 162 4.45 -39.27 -10.95
N LYS A 163 4.91 -40.48 -11.29
CA LYS A 163 5.97 -41.19 -10.55
C LYS A 163 7.38 -40.88 -11.05
N VAL A 164 7.49 -40.11 -12.13
CA VAL A 164 8.77 -39.76 -12.76
C VAL A 164 9.05 -38.28 -12.53
N LEU A 165 10.30 -37.94 -12.29
CA LEU A 165 10.74 -36.55 -12.24
C LEU A 165 10.54 -35.93 -13.63
N THR A 166 9.53 -35.07 -13.75
CA THR A 166 9.30 -34.27 -14.94
C THR A 166 9.92 -32.89 -14.74
N MET A 167 10.34 -32.28 -15.85
CA MET A 167 10.89 -30.92 -15.83
C MET A 167 9.75 -29.96 -16.15
N ASP A 168 9.70 -28.85 -15.42
CA ASP A 168 8.63 -27.85 -15.55
C ASP A 168 8.61 -27.15 -16.91
N GLN A 169 9.77 -26.99 -17.57
CA GLN A 169 9.86 -26.50 -18.94
C GLN A 169 11.02 -27.18 -19.63
N LEU A 170 10.91 -27.24 -20.95
CA LEU A 170 11.95 -27.68 -21.84
C LEU A 170 12.38 -26.51 -22.72
N ALA A 171 13.67 -26.42 -23.01
CA ALA A 171 14.14 -25.52 -24.06
C ALA A 171 13.93 -26.20 -25.43
N PRO A 172 13.55 -25.44 -26.48
CA PRO A 172 13.51 -25.97 -27.84
C PRO A 172 14.86 -26.61 -28.20
N GLY A 173 14.83 -27.83 -28.74
CA GLY A 173 16.03 -28.58 -29.08
C GLY A 173 16.49 -29.60 -28.04
N PHE A 174 15.92 -29.60 -26.82
CA PHE A 174 16.15 -30.69 -25.86
C PHE A 174 15.75 -32.04 -26.42
N HIS A 175 16.56 -33.05 -26.12
CA HIS A 175 16.27 -34.44 -26.46
C HIS A 175 15.63 -35.12 -25.25
N VAL A 176 14.39 -35.56 -25.42
CA VAL A 176 13.63 -36.28 -24.39
C VAL A 176 13.59 -37.76 -24.76
N TYR A 177 14.23 -38.59 -23.94
CA TYR A 177 14.21 -40.04 -24.07
C TYR A 177 13.08 -40.61 -23.24
N HIS A 178 12.19 -41.36 -23.88
CA HIS A 178 11.08 -42.02 -23.20
C HIS A 178 11.31 -43.53 -23.13
N PHE A 179 11.10 -44.10 -21.94
CA PHE A 179 11.24 -45.52 -21.68
C PHE A 179 9.91 -46.07 -21.17
N TYR A 180 9.41 -47.13 -21.79
CA TYR A 180 8.22 -47.82 -21.30
C TYR A 180 8.36 -49.32 -21.50
N SER A 181 8.46 -50.06 -20.40
CA SER A 181 8.59 -51.52 -20.39
C SER A 181 7.91 -52.11 -19.16
N ASN A 182 7.20 -53.24 -19.34
CA ASN A 182 6.52 -53.99 -18.28
C ASN A 182 5.65 -53.12 -17.33
N GLY A 183 4.97 -52.12 -17.89
CA GLY A 183 4.09 -51.23 -17.12
C GLY A 183 4.81 -50.14 -16.32
N VAL A 184 6.12 -49.96 -16.52
CA VAL A 184 6.94 -48.92 -15.89
C VAL A 184 7.32 -47.89 -16.93
N TYR A 185 7.17 -46.62 -16.57
CA TYR A 185 7.57 -45.49 -17.40
C TYR A 185 8.78 -44.78 -16.78
N GLY A 186 9.70 -44.32 -17.62
CA GLY A 186 10.78 -43.42 -17.24
C GLY A 186 11.08 -42.45 -18.35
N SER A 187 11.78 -41.37 -18.00
CA SER A 187 12.17 -40.35 -18.95
C SER A 187 13.50 -39.73 -18.57
N TRP A 188 14.27 -39.29 -19.58
CA TRP A 188 15.51 -38.55 -19.40
C TRP A 188 15.56 -37.37 -20.37
N VAL A 189 15.97 -36.20 -19.88
CA VAL A 189 16.12 -34.99 -20.69
C VAL A 189 17.61 -34.69 -20.85
N ALA A 190 18.05 -34.62 -22.10
CA ALA A 190 19.41 -34.27 -22.51
C ALA A 190 19.40 -32.93 -23.26
N GLN A 191 20.55 -32.24 -23.29
CA GLN A 191 20.68 -30.93 -23.94
C GLN A 191 20.31 -30.99 -25.44
N GLY A 192 20.69 -32.06 -26.14
CA GLY A 192 20.37 -32.23 -27.55
C GLY A 192 20.98 -31.11 -28.40
N LYS A 193 20.12 -30.36 -29.11
CA LYS A 193 20.51 -29.23 -29.96
C LYS A 193 20.29 -27.86 -29.30
N ALA A 194 19.88 -27.82 -28.04
CA ALA A 194 19.67 -26.55 -27.34
C ALA A 194 21.00 -25.91 -26.93
N ASP A 195 21.03 -24.58 -26.86
CA ASP A 195 22.22 -23.80 -26.49
C ASP A 195 22.60 -23.92 -25.01
N LEU A 196 21.63 -24.27 -24.17
CA LEU A 196 21.75 -24.38 -22.72
C LEU A 196 21.45 -25.81 -22.28
N SER A 197 22.04 -26.29 -21.19
CA SER A 197 21.76 -27.63 -20.64
C SER A 197 20.51 -27.63 -19.74
N PRO A 198 19.88 -28.80 -19.50
CA PRO A 198 18.76 -28.93 -18.55
C PRO A 198 19.08 -28.39 -17.14
N THR A 199 20.31 -28.62 -16.65
CA THR A 199 20.75 -28.15 -15.34
C THR A 199 20.90 -26.63 -15.30
N GLN A 200 21.47 -26.02 -16.35
CA GLN A 200 21.57 -24.57 -16.47
C GLN A 200 20.18 -23.92 -16.51
N LEU A 201 19.23 -24.48 -17.26
CA LEU A 201 17.86 -23.98 -17.30
C LEU A 201 17.22 -23.92 -15.90
N GLN A 202 17.44 -24.96 -15.10
CA GLN A 202 16.90 -25.04 -13.73
C GLN A 202 17.61 -24.05 -12.79
N ALA A 203 18.93 -23.92 -12.90
CA ALA A 203 19.71 -22.97 -12.12
C ALA A 203 19.32 -21.51 -12.41
N ASP A 204 19.24 -21.14 -13.69
CA ASP A 204 18.86 -19.79 -14.12
C ASP A 204 17.47 -19.41 -13.63
N ARG A 205 16.55 -20.38 -13.61
CA ARG A 205 15.22 -20.16 -13.06
C ARG A 205 15.20 -20.01 -11.57
N LYS A 206 15.91 -20.87 -10.85
CA LYS A 206 16.02 -20.75 -9.40
C LYS A 206 16.58 -19.36 -9.05
N ALA A 207 17.65 -18.94 -9.72
CA ALA A 207 18.23 -17.61 -9.55
C ALA A 207 17.23 -16.49 -9.88
N ARG A 208 16.44 -16.62 -10.94
CA ARG A 208 15.38 -15.65 -11.28
C ARG A 208 14.32 -15.57 -10.19
N ILE A 209 13.80 -16.70 -9.73
CA ILE A 209 12.75 -16.75 -8.69
C ILE A 209 13.30 -16.19 -7.37
N GLU A 210 14.53 -16.53 -7.00
CA GLU A 210 15.20 -15.99 -5.81
C GLU A 210 15.38 -14.47 -5.94
N GLY A 211 15.83 -13.97 -7.10
CA GLY A 211 15.94 -12.53 -7.35
C GLY A 211 14.61 -11.79 -7.31
N GLU A 212 13.55 -12.36 -7.89
CA GLU A 212 12.18 -11.80 -7.83
C GLU A 212 11.64 -11.75 -6.40
N ARG A 213 11.87 -12.83 -5.62
CA ARG A 213 11.50 -12.88 -4.20
C ARG A 213 12.24 -11.81 -3.41
N ASP A 214 13.56 -11.72 -3.56
CA ASP A 214 14.38 -10.79 -2.79
C ASP A 214 14.01 -9.32 -3.13
N GLN A 215 13.69 -9.03 -4.39
CA GLN A 215 13.13 -7.73 -4.79
C GLN A 215 11.76 -7.46 -4.16
N ALA A 216 10.88 -8.46 -4.12
CA ALA A 216 9.56 -8.32 -3.49
C ALA A 216 9.68 -8.06 -1.98
N GLU A 217 10.60 -8.77 -1.30
CA GLU A 217 10.89 -8.55 0.11
C GLU A 217 11.45 -7.15 0.39
N ALA A 218 12.38 -6.67 -0.46
CA ALA A 218 12.92 -5.32 -0.35
C ALA A 218 11.82 -4.25 -0.49
N ARG A 219 10.96 -4.37 -1.51
CA ARG A 219 9.81 -3.45 -1.71
C ARG A 219 8.82 -3.53 -0.55
N SER A 220 8.57 -4.72 -0.04
CA SER A 220 7.67 -4.91 1.11
C SER A 220 8.19 -4.18 2.36
N LYS A 221 9.50 -4.28 2.64
CA LYS A 221 10.14 -3.54 3.75
C LYS A 221 10.05 -2.02 3.57
N GLU A 222 10.30 -1.53 2.36
CA GLU A 222 10.18 -0.10 2.04
C GLU A 222 8.74 0.40 2.23
N LEU A 223 7.76 -0.33 1.71
CA LEU A 223 6.34 0.01 1.88
C LEU A 223 5.94 -0.01 3.36
N GLN A 224 6.42 -0.98 4.14
CA GLN A 224 6.16 -1.03 5.58
C GLN A 224 6.73 0.19 6.31
N ALA A 225 7.93 0.65 5.94
CA ALA A 225 8.52 1.87 6.49
C ALA A 225 7.70 3.12 6.14
N HIS A 226 7.22 3.23 4.89
CA HIS A 226 6.33 4.32 4.47
C HIS A 226 5.00 4.32 5.23
N ILE A 227 4.41 3.14 5.49
CA ILE A 227 3.18 3.04 6.28
C ILE A 227 3.40 3.56 7.70
N VAL A 228 4.51 3.20 8.34
CA VAL A 228 4.87 3.69 9.68
C VAL A 228 5.02 5.21 9.69
N ASP A 229 5.75 5.77 8.72
CA ASP A 229 5.95 7.22 8.63
C ASP A 229 4.64 7.97 8.38
N LEU A 230 3.82 7.51 7.43
CA LEU A 230 2.51 8.10 7.15
C LEU A 230 1.56 8.02 8.34
N THR A 231 1.62 6.92 9.10
CA THR A 231 0.82 6.77 10.32
C THR A 231 1.24 7.80 11.37
N ALA A 232 2.55 7.98 11.59
CA ALA A 232 3.08 9.00 12.49
C ALA A 232 2.72 10.42 12.05
N GLN A 233 2.76 10.72 10.74
CA GLN A 233 2.32 12.00 10.21
C GLN A 233 0.82 12.22 10.42
N SER A 234 -0.01 11.20 10.21
CA SER A 234 -1.45 11.26 10.44
C SER A 234 -1.79 11.51 11.91
N GLU A 235 -1.11 10.86 12.84
CA GLU A 235 -1.26 11.08 14.28
C GLU A 235 -0.89 12.52 14.65
N LYS A 236 0.23 13.03 14.13
CA LYS A 236 0.66 14.41 14.36
C LYS A 236 -0.37 15.42 13.84
N LEU A 237 -0.84 15.25 12.60
CA LEU A 237 -1.85 16.14 12.01
C LEU A 237 -3.17 16.10 12.79
N THR A 238 -3.55 14.94 13.31
CA THR A 238 -4.74 14.80 14.16
C THR A 238 -4.59 15.60 15.46
N ALA A 239 -3.44 15.50 16.13
CA ALA A 239 -3.15 16.29 17.33
C ALA A 239 -3.12 17.80 17.05
N ASP A 240 -2.53 18.22 15.92
CA ASP A 240 -2.51 19.63 15.50
C ASP A 240 -3.93 20.16 15.26
N ILE A 241 -4.81 19.37 14.62
CA ILE A 241 -6.22 19.73 14.40
C ILE A 241 -6.96 19.90 15.73
N GLU A 242 -6.76 19.01 16.69
CA GLU A 242 -7.40 19.08 18.02
C GLU A 242 -6.93 20.32 18.79
N SER A 243 -5.63 20.63 18.74
CA SER A 243 -5.06 21.84 19.33
C SER A 243 -5.68 23.11 18.72
N MET A 244 -5.72 23.20 17.38
CA MET A 244 -6.32 24.33 16.67
C MET A 244 -7.82 24.49 16.96
N ARG A 245 -8.56 23.40 17.13
CA ARG A 245 -9.98 23.46 17.53
C ARG A 245 -10.13 24.07 18.92
N THR A 246 -9.31 23.64 19.87
CA THR A 246 -9.30 24.18 21.24
C THR A 246 -8.94 25.67 21.25
N GLU A 247 -7.94 26.07 20.45
CA GLU A 247 -7.56 27.47 20.33
C GLU A 247 -8.66 28.32 19.69
N LYS A 248 -9.30 27.82 18.63
CA LYS A 248 -10.45 28.49 18.00
C LYS A 248 -11.60 28.68 18.98
N GLU A 249 -11.93 27.68 19.78
CA GLU A 249 -12.97 27.79 20.81
C GLU A 249 -12.62 28.86 21.85
N ARG A 250 -11.35 28.90 22.28
CA ARG A 250 -10.86 29.95 23.20
C ARG A 250 -10.99 31.34 22.58
N MET A 251 -10.47 31.54 21.38
CA MET A 251 -10.55 32.83 20.67
C MET A 251 -12.01 33.28 20.44
N THR A 252 -12.90 32.33 20.16
CA THR A 252 -14.33 32.64 19.99
C THR A 252 -14.95 33.16 21.30
N LYS A 253 -14.62 32.54 22.44
CA LYS A 253 -15.07 33.02 23.77
C LYS A 253 -14.48 34.40 24.07
N ASP A 254 -13.19 34.60 23.82
CA ASP A 254 -12.53 35.89 24.04
C ASP A 254 -13.16 37.00 23.18
N LEU A 255 -13.49 36.70 21.91
CA LEU A 255 -14.20 37.63 21.03
C LEU A 255 -15.60 37.97 21.55
N GLN A 256 -16.35 36.99 22.07
CA GLN A 256 -17.66 37.24 22.67
C GLN A 256 -17.57 38.14 23.89
N VAL A 257 -16.61 37.88 24.79
CA VAL A 257 -16.37 38.70 25.98
C VAL A 257 -15.98 40.12 25.58
N LEU A 258 -15.05 40.27 24.64
CA LEU A 258 -14.60 41.59 24.18
C LEU A 258 -15.73 42.37 23.49
N THR A 259 -16.54 41.69 22.68
CA THR A 259 -17.71 42.30 22.02
C THR A 259 -18.73 42.77 23.06
N ALA A 260 -19.05 41.95 24.07
CA ALA A 260 -19.98 42.31 25.14
C ALA A 260 -19.45 43.48 25.99
N ALA A 261 -18.16 43.48 26.31
CA ALA A 261 -17.51 44.57 27.02
C ALA A 261 -17.54 45.88 26.21
N SER A 262 -17.22 45.80 24.92
CA SER A 262 -17.29 46.95 24.01
C SER A 262 -18.71 47.48 23.88
N GLN A 263 -19.73 46.63 23.78
CA GLN A 263 -21.14 47.06 23.72
C GLN A 263 -21.58 47.73 25.01
N THR A 264 -21.17 47.20 26.17
CA THR A 264 -21.43 47.79 27.49
C THR A 264 -20.78 49.18 27.61
N GLN A 265 -19.51 49.29 27.24
CA GLN A 265 -18.81 50.58 27.25
C GLN A 265 -19.46 51.59 26.30
N GLN A 266 -19.84 51.17 25.10
CA GLN A 266 -20.57 52.02 24.18
C GLN A 266 -21.93 52.45 24.75
N ALA A 267 -22.65 51.56 25.43
CA ALA A 267 -23.92 51.91 26.07
C ALA A 267 -23.71 52.98 27.15
N LEU A 268 -22.73 52.80 28.03
CA LEU A 268 -22.39 53.76 29.08
C LEU A 268 -22.00 55.12 28.49
N LEU A 269 -21.08 55.14 27.52
CA LEU A 269 -20.66 56.38 26.87
C LEU A 269 -21.79 57.09 26.11
N ASN A 270 -22.83 56.37 25.69
CA ASN A 270 -23.99 56.94 25.02
C ASN A 270 -25.21 57.12 25.93
N SER A 271 -25.06 56.91 27.24
CA SER A 271 -26.13 57.08 28.21
C SER A 271 -26.09 58.43 28.90
N VAL A 272 -27.24 58.88 29.41
CA VAL A 272 -27.29 59.89 30.47
C VAL A 272 -27.34 59.18 31.82
N HIS A 273 -26.51 59.63 32.76
CA HIS A 273 -26.49 59.13 34.14
C HIS A 273 -27.36 60.05 34.98
N TYR A 274 -28.39 59.54 35.63
CA TYR A 274 -29.35 60.39 36.31
C TYR A 274 -29.73 59.92 37.70
N LEU A 275 -30.17 60.89 38.50
CA LEU A 275 -30.72 60.70 39.83
C LEU A 275 -32.06 61.43 39.92
N VAL A 276 -33.04 60.80 40.54
CA VAL A 276 -34.32 61.39 40.87
C VAL A 276 -34.40 61.46 42.39
N GLY A 277 -34.76 62.61 42.94
CA GLY A 277 -34.94 62.74 44.39
C GLY A 277 -35.69 64.00 44.77
N ARG A 278 -36.13 64.07 46.02
CA ARG A 278 -36.79 65.27 46.55
C ARG A 278 -35.76 66.40 46.62
N ARG A 279 -36.12 67.56 46.08
CA ARG A 279 -35.25 68.74 46.03
C ARG A 279 -34.58 69.04 47.36
N LYS A 280 -35.33 69.03 48.46
CA LYS A 280 -34.82 69.33 49.82
C LYS A 280 -33.80 68.29 50.29
N VAL A 281 -34.07 67.01 50.07
CA VAL A 281 -33.16 65.91 50.44
C VAL A 281 -31.87 65.99 49.63
N LEU A 282 -31.98 66.24 48.32
CA LEU A 282 -30.81 66.39 47.43
C LEU A 282 -29.94 67.59 47.80
N GLU A 283 -30.54 68.65 48.34
CA GLU A 283 -29.84 69.82 48.87
C GLU A 283 -29.15 69.51 50.21
N ASP A 284 -29.87 68.88 51.14
CA ASP A 284 -29.33 68.46 52.46
C ASP A 284 -28.16 67.46 52.31
N GLU A 285 -28.23 66.57 51.33
CA GLU A 285 -27.16 65.62 50.96
C GLU A 285 -26.00 66.28 50.19
N GLY A 286 -26.10 67.56 49.86
CA GLY A 286 -25.07 68.31 49.13
C GLY A 286 -24.90 67.87 47.67
N ILE A 287 -25.87 67.13 47.11
CA ILE A 287 -25.87 66.70 45.71
C ILE A 287 -26.20 67.88 44.80
N ILE A 288 -27.13 68.74 45.20
CA ILE A 288 -27.45 69.99 44.50
C ILE A 288 -27.26 71.20 45.43
N VAL A 289 -27.12 72.38 44.84
CA VAL A 289 -27.19 73.67 45.56
C VAL A 289 -28.37 74.44 44.99
N VAL A 290 -29.19 75.02 45.88
CA VAL A 290 -30.37 75.82 45.54
C VAL A 290 -30.10 77.30 45.89
N PRO A 291 -29.68 78.13 44.93
CA PRO A 291 -29.44 79.55 45.18
C PRO A 291 -30.73 80.36 45.16
N VAL A 292 -30.80 81.44 45.96
CA VAL A 292 -32.00 82.29 46.12
C VAL A 292 -32.44 82.98 44.81
N PHE A 293 -31.51 83.32 43.91
CA PHE A 293 -31.79 84.08 42.67
C PHE A 293 -31.23 83.44 41.39
N SER A 294 -30.85 82.16 41.41
CA SER A 294 -30.34 81.49 40.21
C SER A 294 -30.78 80.04 40.13
N LYS A 295 -30.54 79.39 38.98
CA LYS A 295 -30.89 77.99 38.77
C LYS A 295 -30.08 77.08 39.67
N ASP A 296 -30.68 75.95 40.03
CA ASP A 296 -30.01 74.89 40.77
C ASP A 296 -28.74 74.44 40.04
N ARG A 297 -27.69 74.18 40.81
CA ARG A 297 -26.38 73.77 40.31
C ARG A 297 -25.88 72.53 41.03
N ALA A 298 -24.88 71.88 40.45
CA ALA A 298 -24.20 70.74 41.08
C ALA A 298 -23.61 71.16 42.44
N GLY A 299 -23.78 70.32 43.46
CA GLY A 299 -23.22 70.50 44.79
C GLY A 299 -21.89 69.78 45.00
N SER A 300 -21.37 69.84 46.22
CA SER A 300 -20.07 69.27 46.58
C SER A 300 -20.03 67.75 46.50
N ASN A 301 -21.18 67.08 46.59
CA ASN A 301 -21.31 65.61 46.53
C ASN A 301 -21.74 65.10 45.14
N TRP A 302 -21.54 65.89 44.08
CA TRP A 302 -21.81 65.49 42.70
C TRP A 302 -20.74 64.51 42.17
N ASN A 303 -20.81 63.25 42.58
CA ASN A 303 -19.89 62.18 42.17
C ASN A 303 -20.64 61.02 41.49
N ASP A 304 -19.91 60.09 40.85
CA ASP A 304 -20.51 58.95 40.12
C ASP A 304 -21.43 58.09 40.98
N GLN A 305 -21.15 57.95 42.28
CA GLN A 305 -21.92 57.08 43.17
C GLN A 305 -23.34 57.61 43.42
N ALA A 306 -23.56 58.92 43.25
CA ALA A 306 -24.88 59.52 43.39
C ALA A 306 -25.81 59.20 42.21
N PHE A 307 -25.28 58.85 41.03
CA PHE A 307 -26.06 58.65 39.80
C PHE A 307 -26.27 57.17 39.50
N THR A 308 -27.28 56.58 40.15
CA THR A 308 -27.54 55.14 40.10
C THR A 308 -28.38 54.69 38.91
N LYS A 309 -29.06 55.62 38.22
CA LYS A 309 -29.89 55.32 37.04
C LYS A 309 -29.17 55.74 35.76
N THR A 310 -29.38 54.98 34.68
CA THR A 310 -28.85 55.31 33.35
C THR A 310 -29.93 55.15 32.29
N ALA A 311 -29.86 55.95 31.23
CA ALA A 311 -30.73 55.85 30.07
C ALA A 311 -29.89 55.94 28.78
N ASP A 312 -29.85 54.86 28.00
CA ASP A 312 -29.11 54.79 26.74
C ASP A 312 -29.79 55.65 25.67
N LEU A 313 -29.13 56.74 25.27
CA LEU A 313 -29.71 57.73 24.38
C LEU A 313 -29.80 57.26 22.93
N ARG A 314 -29.19 56.11 22.60
CA ARG A 314 -29.32 55.46 21.27
C ARG A 314 -30.72 54.90 21.06
N SER A 315 -31.36 54.40 22.12
CA SER A 315 -32.68 53.77 22.08
C SER A 315 -33.77 54.59 22.78
N GLN A 316 -33.40 55.42 23.76
CA GLN A 316 -34.34 56.23 24.52
C GLN A 316 -34.19 57.73 24.19
N ASP A 317 -35.31 58.42 24.04
CA ASP A 317 -35.37 59.87 23.93
C ASP A 317 -36.16 60.50 25.08
N SER A 318 -36.59 59.70 26.06
CA SER A 318 -37.35 60.17 27.20
C SER A 318 -37.03 59.40 28.46
N ILE A 319 -37.16 60.08 29.61
CA ILE A 319 -36.98 59.53 30.95
C ILE A 319 -38.30 59.71 31.68
N THR A 320 -38.87 58.62 32.18
CA THR A 320 -40.06 58.66 33.01
C THR A 320 -39.66 58.72 34.48
N ILE A 321 -40.27 59.65 35.21
CA ILE A 321 -40.04 59.93 36.62
C ILE A 321 -41.37 59.69 37.34
N THR A 322 -41.39 58.84 38.35
CA THR A 322 -42.60 58.59 39.15
C THR A 322 -42.51 59.31 40.49
N ALA A 323 -43.65 59.72 41.06
CA ALA A 323 -43.67 60.37 42.38
C ALA A 323 -43.09 59.43 43.46
N ALA A 324 -43.37 58.13 43.33
CA ALA A 324 -42.84 57.08 44.18
C ALA A 324 -41.31 56.98 44.17
N ASP A 325 -40.64 57.25 43.03
CA ASP A 325 -39.17 57.29 42.95
C ASP A 325 -38.54 58.31 43.91
N ALA A 326 -39.30 59.35 44.28
CA ALA A 326 -38.88 60.37 45.23
C ALA A 326 -39.58 60.26 46.60
N GLY A 327 -40.38 59.21 46.83
CA GLY A 327 -41.18 59.06 48.05
C GLY A 327 -42.26 60.14 48.20
N LEU A 328 -42.85 60.58 47.09
CA LEU A 328 -43.94 61.56 47.02
C LEU A 328 -45.22 60.91 46.48
N GLU A 329 -46.38 61.47 46.83
CA GLU A 329 -47.67 61.06 46.25
C GLU A 329 -47.93 61.74 44.90
N LYS A 330 -47.47 62.99 44.73
CA LYS A 330 -47.62 63.79 43.51
C LYS A 330 -46.34 64.58 43.23
N ILE A 331 -46.13 64.90 41.95
CA ILE A 331 -45.04 65.76 41.47
C ILE A 331 -45.65 67.07 40.95
N ASN A 332 -45.45 68.15 41.69
CA ASN A 332 -45.86 69.48 41.23
C ASN A 332 -44.83 70.13 40.32
N LYS A 333 -43.55 69.88 40.57
CA LYS A 333 -42.46 70.50 39.80
C LYS A 333 -41.24 69.61 39.73
N ILE A 334 -40.54 69.69 38.60
CA ILE A 334 -39.26 69.03 38.36
C ILE A 334 -38.24 70.09 37.95
N ASN A 335 -37.15 70.16 38.70
CA ASN A 335 -35.99 70.96 38.38
C ASN A 335 -34.89 70.05 37.81
N VAL A 336 -34.34 70.42 36.67
CA VAL A 336 -33.26 69.68 36.01
C VAL A 336 -31.94 70.37 36.30
N VAL A 337 -31.00 69.63 36.88
CA VAL A 337 -29.65 70.08 37.24
C VAL A 337 -28.65 69.29 36.41
N PRO A 338 -27.58 69.90 35.86
CA PRO A 338 -27.15 71.29 36.04
C PRO A 338 -28.02 72.31 35.30
N GLY A 339 -28.14 73.53 35.85
CA GLY A 339 -28.92 74.63 35.26
C GLY A 339 -28.48 75.10 33.86
N SER A 340 -27.38 74.55 33.31
CA SER A 340 -26.96 74.68 31.92
C SER A 340 -27.91 73.97 30.94
N LEU A 341 -28.74 73.04 31.45
CA LEU A 341 -29.83 72.40 30.72
C LEU A 341 -31.05 73.32 30.69
N VAL A 342 -31.55 73.64 29.49
CA VAL A 342 -32.60 74.65 29.28
C VAL A 342 -33.87 73.97 28.81
N LYS A 343 -34.97 74.20 29.52
CA LYS A 343 -36.31 73.71 29.15
C LYS A 343 -36.70 74.25 27.77
N ASP A 344 -37.39 73.43 26.99
CA ASP A 344 -37.88 73.67 25.62
C ASP A 344 -36.77 73.87 24.57
N LYS A 345 -35.49 73.86 24.97
CA LYS A 345 -34.32 73.85 24.07
C LYS A 345 -33.55 72.52 24.15
N HIS A 346 -33.30 72.03 25.36
CA HIS A 346 -32.56 70.79 25.59
C HIS A 346 -33.49 69.65 26.03
N TYR A 347 -34.58 69.95 26.75
CA TYR A 347 -35.57 68.98 27.19
C TYR A 347 -36.96 69.59 27.32
N THR A 348 -38.01 68.78 27.27
CA THR A 348 -39.39 69.16 27.61
C THR A 348 -39.93 68.28 28.73
N LEU A 349 -40.85 68.80 29.53
CA LEU A 349 -41.49 68.08 30.63
C LEU A 349 -42.98 67.97 30.36
N ALA A 350 -43.52 66.77 30.46
CA ALA A 350 -44.96 66.51 30.45
C ALA A 350 -45.35 65.77 31.73
N PHE A 351 -46.41 66.23 32.40
CA PHE A 351 -46.98 65.57 33.56
C PHE A 351 -48.20 64.77 33.15
N ASN A 352 -48.42 63.61 33.78
CA ASN A 352 -49.70 62.92 33.63
C ASN A 352 -50.81 63.69 34.38
N PRO A 353 -52.09 63.49 34.03
CA PRO A 353 -53.21 64.23 34.63
C PRO A 353 -53.27 64.16 36.16
N ASP A 354 -52.86 63.03 36.75
CA ASP A 354 -52.90 62.80 38.19
C ASP A 354 -51.64 63.28 38.93
N HIS A 355 -50.66 63.85 38.22
CA HIS A 355 -49.35 64.28 38.72
C HIS A 355 -48.52 63.18 39.40
N THR A 356 -48.86 61.91 39.20
CA THR A 356 -48.11 60.76 39.76
C THR A 356 -46.89 60.39 38.93
N GLN A 357 -46.79 60.87 37.68
CA GLN A 357 -45.69 60.62 36.76
C GLN A 357 -45.38 61.84 35.90
N ALA A 358 -44.11 61.98 35.55
CA ALA A 358 -43.66 62.96 34.58
C ALA A 358 -42.73 62.31 33.56
N THR A 359 -42.82 62.73 32.31
CA THR A 359 -41.95 62.32 31.22
C THR A 359 -41.06 63.49 30.82
N VAL A 360 -39.75 63.30 30.93
CA VAL A 360 -38.73 64.21 30.44
C VAL A 360 -38.34 63.76 29.05
N LYS A 361 -38.74 64.50 28.01
CA LYS A 361 -38.27 64.22 26.64
C LYS A 361 -36.98 65.01 26.37
N LEU A 362 -35.95 64.31 25.91
CA LEU A 362 -34.61 64.84 25.62
C LEU A 362 -34.55 65.30 24.16
N LEU A 363 -34.55 66.62 23.95
CA LEU A 363 -34.56 67.21 22.61
C LEU A 363 -33.16 67.27 21.99
N ALA A 364 -32.14 67.56 22.81
CA ALA A 364 -30.75 67.70 22.37
C ALA A 364 -29.87 66.59 22.98
N LYS A 365 -30.06 65.33 22.56
CA LYS A 365 -29.44 64.13 23.14
C LYS A 365 -27.92 64.24 23.35
N ASP A 366 -27.19 64.87 22.43
CA ASP A 366 -25.73 65.04 22.55
C ASP A 366 -25.31 65.84 23.79
N ARG A 367 -26.18 66.72 24.32
CA ARG A 367 -25.94 67.47 25.56
C ARG A 367 -26.11 66.63 26.83
N PHE A 368 -26.72 65.46 26.72
CA PHE A 368 -26.99 64.54 27.83
C PHE A 368 -26.08 63.31 27.76
N ARG A 369 -25.29 63.15 26.69
CA ARG A 369 -24.44 61.99 26.46
C ARG A 369 -23.27 61.98 27.43
N ASN A 370 -23.11 60.89 28.19
CA ASN A 370 -22.13 60.73 29.27
C ASN A 370 -22.23 61.84 30.32
N GLU A 371 -23.37 62.51 30.41
CA GLU A 371 -23.61 63.61 31.33
C GLU A 371 -24.35 63.10 32.57
N LYS A 372 -24.06 63.73 33.71
CA LYS A 372 -24.77 63.48 34.96
C LYS A 372 -25.91 64.48 35.09
N VAL A 373 -27.11 64.02 35.43
CA VAL A 373 -28.30 64.89 35.51
C VAL A 373 -29.15 64.54 36.74
N VAL A 374 -29.49 65.55 37.53
CA VAL A 374 -30.41 65.37 38.66
C VAL A 374 -31.77 65.94 38.30
N PHE A 375 -32.81 65.15 38.53
CA PHE A 375 -34.20 65.55 38.48
C PHE A 375 -34.69 65.77 39.91
N ALA A 376 -34.58 67.01 40.37
CA ALA A 376 -35.00 67.43 41.70
C ALA A 376 -36.50 67.72 41.69
N VAL A 377 -37.29 66.88 42.36
CA VAL A 377 -38.75 67.00 42.38
C VAL A 377 -39.27 67.68 43.64
N THR A 378 -40.39 68.37 43.53
CA THR A 378 -41.13 68.94 44.67
C THR A 378 -42.59 68.53 44.62
N ASP A 379 -43.18 68.43 45.81
CA ASP A 379 -44.56 68.02 46.07
C ASP A 379 -45.60 69.08 45.81
#